data_AF-A0A927F5G1-F1
#
_entry.id   AF-A0A927F5G1-F1
#
_cell.length_a   1.000
_cell.length_b   1.000
_cell.length_c   1.000
_cell.angle_alpha   90.00
_cell.angle_beta   90.00
_cell.angle_gamma   90.00
#
_symmetry.space_group_name_H-M   'P 1'
#
loop_
_entity.id
_entity.type
_entity.pdbx_description
1 polymer ?
#
loop_
_entity_poly.entity_id
_entity_poly.type
_entity_poly.pdbx_seq_one_letter_code
_entity_poly.pdbx_strand_id
1 'polypeptide(L)'
;MKKSILLCMGILPLWLNAAPPSPEDLVVSFDTVVIPQEKLAFKKDWNVERPDLSEFEVEFYRFMSNELGQRFALVTFTNSKSGLRSIDERDVVGVLANGRRLYPIRLEGETQIGSRGSLLLHFGQHQFPLVGLETRTD
;
A
#
# COMPACT_ATOMS: atom_id res chain seq x y z
N MET A 1 -1.37 46.55 53.03
CA MET A 1 -1.77 46.75 51.62
C MET A 1 -0.53 46.76 50.73
N LYS A 2 -0.31 45.70 49.94
CA LYS A 2 0.53 45.71 48.73
C LYS A 2 0.06 44.52 47.88
N LYS A 3 -0.64 44.82 46.78
CA LYS A 3 -1.16 43.84 45.83
C LYS A 3 0.00 43.49 44.88
N SER A 4 0.50 42.26 44.94
CA SER A 4 1.45 41.75 43.96
C SER A 4 0.64 41.00 42.90
N ILE A 5 0.56 41.60 41.72
CA ILE A 5 -0.11 41.08 40.53
C ILE A 5 0.70 39.88 40.02
N LEU A 6 0.05 38.73 39.95
CA LEU A 6 0.56 37.49 39.37
C LEU A 6 0.46 37.62 37.84
N LEU A 7 1.61 37.77 37.15
CA LEU A 7 1.68 37.75 35.69
C LEU A 7 1.71 36.28 35.22
N CYS A 8 0.53 35.69 34.98
CA CYS A 8 0.42 34.45 34.22
C CYS A 8 0.66 34.75 32.74
N MET A 9 1.93 34.68 32.30
CA MET A 9 2.29 34.73 30.90
C MET A 9 1.81 33.42 30.24
N GLY A 10 0.71 33.52 29.48
CA GLY A 10 -0.06 32.40 28.98
C GLY A 10 0.73 31.49 28.04
N ILE A 11 0.72 30.20 28.35
CA ILE A 11 0.99 29.14 27.39
C ILE A 11 -0.30 28.98 26.59
N LEU A 12 -0.37 29.57 25.40
CA LEU A 12 -1.44 29.26 24.45
C LEU A 12 -1.14 27.86 23.90
N PRO A 13 -1.97 26.83 24.15
CA PRO A 13 -1.84 25.61 23.38
C PRO A 13 -2.30 25.92 21.95
N LEU A 14 -1.34 26.10 21.04
CA LEU A 14 -1.56 26.01 19.61
C LEU A 14 -1.94 24.56 19.32
N TRP A 15 -3.21 24.23 19.51
CA TRP A 15 -3.81 23.05 18.92
C TRP A 15 -3.71 23.23 17.42
N LEU A 16 -2.72 22.57 16.81
CA LEU A 16 -2.54 22.52 15.37
C LEU A 16 -3.74 21.75 14.79
N ASN A 17 -4.82 22.45 14.50
CA ASN A 17 -5.94 21.87 13.76
C ASN A 17 -5.46 21.64 12.33
N ALA A 18 -5.03 20.41 12.03
CA ALA A 18 -4.93 19.96 10.65
C ALA A 18 -6.34 20.06 10.04
N ALA A 19 -6.47 20.80 8.95
CA ALA A 19 -7.72 20.80 8.19
C ALA A 19 -8.03 19.36 7.75
N PRO A 20 -9.30 18.93 7.77
CA PRO A 20 -9.67 17.62 7.22
C PRO A 20 -9.27 17.57 5.75
N PRO A 21 -8.92 16.38 5.23
CA PRO A 21 -8.60 16.22 3.82
C PRO A 21 -9.79 16.62 2.97
N SER A 22 -9.52 17.26 1.83
CA SER A 22 -10.59 17.62 0.92
C SER A 22 -11.10 16.38 0.16
N PRO A 23 -12.33 16.42 -0.40
CA PRO A 23 -12.85 15.29 -1.17
C PRO A 23 -11.94 14.89 -2.34
N GLU A 24 -11.27 15.86 -2.97
CA GLU A 24 -10.29 15.60 -4.02
C GLU A 24 -9.06 14.84 -3.53
N ASP A 25 -8.59 15.08 -2.30
CA ASP A 25 -7.46 14.34 -1.72
C ASP A 25 -7.76 12.85 -1.51
N LEU A 26 -9.05 12.49 -1.43
CA LEU A 26 -9.51 11.11 -1.26
C LEU A 26 -9.61 10.35 -2.58
N VAL A 27 -9.61 11.03 -3.72
CA VAL A 27 -9.76 10.40 -5.03
C VAL A 27 -8.52 9.58 -5.35
N VAL A 28 -8.72 8.27 -5.53
CA VAL A 28 -7.66 7.34 -5.95
C VAL A 28 -7.53 7.40 -7.47
N SER A 29 -6.30 7.60 -7.96
CA SER A 29 -5.97 7.71 -9.37
C SER A 29 -4.89 6.69 -9.77
N PHE A 30 -4.84 6.33 -11.05
CA PHE A 30 -3.80 5.44 -11.56
C PHE A 30 -2.45 6.15 -11.61
N ASP A 31 -1.43 5.51 -11.05
CA ASP A 31 -0.08 6.02 -11.07
C ASP A 31 0.50 5.96 -12.50
N THR A 32 1.17 7.04 -12.90
CA THR A 32 1.91 7.11 -14.18
C THR A 32 3.37 6.79 -13.92
N VAL A 33 3.68 5.58 -13.48
CA VAL A 33 5.08 5.15 -13.31
C VAL A 33 5.58 4.54 -14.62
N VAL A 34 6.64 5.13 -15.19
CA VAL A 34 7.18 4.80 -16.52
C VAL A 34 8.45 3.92 -16.44
N ILE A 35 8.89 3.56 -15.23
CA ILE A 35 10.11 2.78 -15.04
C ILE A 35 9.74 1.30 -14.90
N PRO A 36 10.21 0.42 -15.79
CA PRO A 36 10.03 -1.02 -15.64
C PRO A 36 10.71 -1.54 -14.37
N GLN A 37 10.03 -2.42 -13.63
CA GLN A 37 10.51 -2.98 -12.35
C GLN A 37 11.90 -3.61 -12.47
N GLU A 38 12.23 -4.23 -13.61
CA GLU A 38 13.53 -4.86 -13.87
C GLU A 38 14.71 -3.88 -13.94
N LYS A 39 14.44 -2.58 -14.13
CA LYS A 39 15.49 -1.54 -14.09
C LYS A 39 15.79 -1.05 -12.67
N LEU A 40 15.01 -1.48 -11.67
CA LEU A 40 15.16 -1.05 -10.29
C LEU A 40 16.12 -2.00 -9.55
N ALA A 41 17.26 -1.45 -9.11
CA ALA A 41 18.31 -2.20 -8.43
C ALA A 41 18.29 -1.97 -6.92
N PHE A 42 17.16 -2.19 -6.26
CA PHE A 42 17.08 -2.12 -4.80
C PHE A 42 17.97 -3.20 -4.18
N LYS A 43 18.71 -2.84 -3.12
CA LYS A 43 19.46 -3.84 -2.34
C LYS A 43 18.48 -4.88 -1.81
N LYS A 44 18.75 -6.15 -2.09
CA LYS A 44 17.98 -7.27 -1.57
C LYS A 44 18.34 -7.44 -0.09
N ASP A 45 17.52 -6.88 0.78
CA ASP A 45 17.64 -7.12 2.21
C ASP A 45 16.99 -8.49 2.53
N TRP A 46 17.76 -9.37 3.16
CA TRP A 46 17.37 -10.75 3.45
C TRP A 46 16.40 -10.86 4.63
N ASN A 47 16.22 -9.79 5.42
CA ASN A 47 15.27 -9.75 6.54
C ASN A 47 13.88 -9.25 6.17
N VAL A 48 13.65 -8.96 4.89
CA VAL A 48 12.42 -8.31 4.42
C VAL A 48 11.37 -9.34 4.02
N GLU A 49 10.11 -8.99 4.26
CA GLU A 49 8.88 -9.68 3.82
C GLU A 49 9.03 -10.20 2.39
N ARG A 50 8.86 -11.51 2.23
CA ARG A 50 8.82 -12.19 0.93
C ARG A 50 7.44 -12.82 0.75
N PRO A 51 6.94 -12.91 -0.48
CA PRO A 51 5.69 -13.61 -0.73
C PRO A 51 5.77 -15.05 -0.23
N ASP A 52 4.69 -15.52 0.38
CA ASP A 52 4.49 -16.93 0.66
C ASP A 52 4.40 -17.72 -0.66
N LEU A 53 4.69 -19.01 -0.57
CA LEU A 53 4.68 -19.87 -1.75
C LEU A 53 3.22 -20.18 -2.08
N SER A 54 2.77 -19.79 -3.27
CA SER A 54 1.38 -19.91 -3.67
C SER A 54 1.23 -20.10 -5.18
N GLU A 55 0.02 -20.44 -5.61
CA GLU A 55 -0.35 -20.52 -7.03
C GLU A 55 -0.92 -19.19 -7.55
N PHE A 56 -0.66 -18.10 -6.83
CA PHE A 56 -1.10 -16.76 -7.19
C PHE A 56 -0.14 -16.16 -8.23
N GLU A 57 -0.55 -16.21 -9.49
CA GLU A 57 0.21 -15.67 -10.61
C GLU A 57 -0.39 -14.32 -11.05
N VAL A 58 0.44 -13.28 -11.03
CA VAL A 58 0.03 -11.94 -11.46
C VAL A 58 0.29 -11.78 -12.95
N GLU A 59 -0.78 -11.64 -13.73
CA GLU A 59 -0.70 -11.45 -15.19
C GLU A 59 -0.54 -9.97 -15.55
N PHE A 60 -1.22 -9.11 -14.80
CA PHE A 60 -1.22 -7.67 -15.04
C PHE A 60 -1.50 -6.92 -13.74
N TYR A 61 -0.89 -5.74 -13.60
CA TYR A 61 -1.21 -4.87 -12.48
C TYR A 61 -1.06 -3.40 -12.85
N ARG A 62 -1.75 -2.55 -12.09
CA ARG A 62 -1.59 -1.09 -12.11
C ARG A 62 -1.58 -0.55 -10.70
N PHE A 63 -0.61 0.30 -10.40
CA PHE A 63 -0.57 1.03 -9.14
C PHE A 63 -1.53 2.20 -9.16
N MET A 64 -2.06 2.50 -7.99
CA MET A 64 -2.93 3.63 -7.77
C MET A 64 -2.60 4.30 -6.44
N SER A 65 -2.81 5.59 -6.37
CA SER A 65 -2.63 6.35 -5.15
C SER A 65 -3.51 7.61 -5.09
N ASN A 66 -3.49 8.26 -3.94
CA ASN A 66 -4.11 9.56 -3.73
C ASN A 66 -3.15 10.52 -3.02
N GLU A 67 -3.55 11.77 -2.86
CA GLU A 67 -2.73 12.85 -2.28
C GLU A 67 -2.41 12.61 -0.79
N LEU A 68 -3.22 11.81 -0.09
CA LEU A 68 -2.95 11.41 1.29
C LEU A 68 -1.85 10.33 1.38
N GLY A 69 -1.45 9.76 0.25
CA GLY A 69 -0.42 8.73 0.16
C GLY A 69 -0.95 7.32 0.37
N GLN A 70 -2.26 7.08 0.25
CA GLN A 70 -2.78 5.71 0.19
C GLN A 70 -2.23 5.02 -1.05
N ARG A 71 -1.85 3.74 -0.91
CA ARG A 71 -1.23 2.95 -1.97
C ARG A 71 -2.07 1.73 -2.27
N PHE A 72 -2.39 1.54 -3.53
CA PHE A 72 -3.16 0.41 -4.01
C PHE A 72 -2.52 -0.22 -5.23
N ALA A 73 -2.86 -1.48 -5.48
CA ALA A 73 -2.64 -2.11 -6.77
C ALA A 73 -3.92 -2.80 -7.23
N LEU A 74 -4.37 -2.48 -8.44
CA LEU A 74 -5.37 -3.29 -9.13
C LEU A 74 -4.63 -4.39 -9.88
N VAL A 75 -4.91 -5.63 -9.53
CA VAL A 75 -4.19 -6.81 -10.03
C VAL A 75 -5.16 -7.73 -10.75
N THR A 76 -4.81 -8.15 -11.96
CA THR A 76 -5.41 -9.29 -12.64
C THR A 76 -4.48 -10.49 -12.47
N PHE A 77 -5.06 -11.59 -12.01
CA PHE A 77 -4.31 -12.78 -11.64
C PHE A 77 -5.00 -14.05 -12.16
N THR A 78 -4.22 -15.12 -12.22
CA THR A 78 -4.69 -16.49 -12.37
C THR A 78 -4.37 -17.27 -11.09
N ASN A 79 -5.29 -18.15 -10.69
CA ASN A 79 -5.06 -19.10 -9.60
C ASN A 79 -5.44 -20.49 -10.09
N SER A 80 -4.43 -21.34 -10.30
CA SER A 80 -4.58 -22.69 -10.87
C SER A 80 -5.14 -23.72 -9.89
N LYS A 81 -5.29 -23.37 -8.61
CA LYS A 81 -5.69 -24.35 -7.60
C LYS A 81 -7.19 -24.64 -7.67
N SER A 82 -7.52 -25.91 -7.85
CA SER A 82 -8.90 -26.44 -7.73
C SER A 82 -9.35 -26.62 -6.27
N GLY A 83 -8.48 -26.30 -5.30
CA GLY A 83 -8.73 -26.44 -3.86
C GLY A 83 -9.30 -25.18 -3.21
N LEU A 84 -9.88 -25.34 -2.00
CA LEU A 84 -10.52 -24.30 -1.20
C LEU A 84 -9.62 -23.12 -0.73
N ARG A 85 -8.36 -23.04 -1.15
CA ARG A 85 -7.44 -22.03 -0.63
C ARG A 85 -7.65 -20.72 -1.38
N SER A 86 -8.32 -19.78 -0.73
CA SER A 86 -8.43 -18.38 -1.17
C SER A 86 -7.07 -17.71 -1.16
N ILE A 87 -6.94 -16.65 -1.96
CA ILE A 87 -5.78 -15.76 -2.00
C ILE A 87 -5.67 -15.03 -0.66
N ASP A 88 -4.45 -14.91 -0.13
CA ASP A 88 -4.13 -14.27 1.16
C ASP A 88 -3.24 -13.04 0.95
N GLU A 89 -3.24 -12.11 1.91
CA GLU A 89 -2.32 -10.97 1.93
C GLU A 89 -0.86 -11.38 1.75
N ARG A 90 -0.45 -12.54 2.26
CA ARG A 90 0.93 -13.00 2.23
C ARG A 90 1.39 -13.53 0.88
N ASP A 91 0.46 -13.80 -0.04
CA ASP A 91 0.79 -14.35 -1.37
C ASP A 91 1.43 -13.30 -2.29
N VAL A 92 1.39 -12.02 -1.90
CA VAL A 92 1.85 -10.91 -2.70
C VAL A 92 2.53 -9.84 -1.85
N VAL A 93 3.60 -9.25 -2.39
CA VAL A 93 4.36 -8.19 -1.74
C VAL A 93 4.48 -7.00 -2.67
N GLY A 94 4.15 -5.81 -2.18
CA GLY A 94 4.38 -4.54 -2.85
C GLY A 94 5.78 -4.00 -2.56
N VAL A 95 6.43 -3.43 -3.57
CA VAL A 95 7.74 -2.79 -3.45
C VAL A 95 7.58 -1.28 -3.59
N LEU A 96 8.01 -0.53 -2.58
CA LEU A 96 8.02 0.93 -2.61
C LEU A 96 9.27 1.47 -3.33
N ALA A 97 9.20 2.71 -3.82
CA ALA A 97 10.33 3.39 -4.49
C ALA A 97 11.59 3.58 -3.62
N ASN A 98 11.48 3.40 -2.30
CA ASN A 98 12.62 3.38 -1.38
C ASN A 98 13.15 1.96 -1.11
N GLY A 99 12.67 0.95 -1.83
CA GLY A 99 13.08 -0.45 -1.71
C GLY A 99 12.45 -1.22 -0.56
N ARG A 100 11.60 -0.60 0.26
CA ARG A 100 10.82 -1.30 1.30
C ARG A 100 9.79 -2.21 0.65
N ARG A 101 9.54 -3.35 1.29
CA ARG A 101 8.49 -4.29 0.92
C ARG A 101 7.39 -4.30 1.97
N LEU A 102 6.17 -4.54 1.52
CA LEU A 102 4.97 -4.51 2.34
C LEU A 102 4.01 -5.60 1.85
N TYR A 103 3.41 -6.34 2.77
CA TYR A 103 2.15 -7.02 2.48
C TYR A 103 1.00 -6.01 2.34
N PRO A 104 -0.01 -6.28 1.49
CA PRO A 104 -1.26 -5.55 1.55
C PRO A 104 -1.89 -5.73 2.93
N ILE A 105 -2.53 -4.68 3.43
CA ILE A 105 -3.30 -4.69 4.68
C ILE A 105 -4.74 -5.16 4.46
N ARG A 106 -5.17 -5.25 3.20
CA ARG A 106 -6.50 -5.70 2.79
C ARG A 106 -6.53 -6.08 1.32
N LEU A 107 -7.26 -7.16 1.02
CA LEU A 107 -7.68 -7.55 -0.31
C LEU A 107 -9.18 -7.26 -0.48
N GLU A 108 -9.55 -6.59 -1.56
CA GLU A 108 -10.94 -6.32 -1.91
C GLU A 108 -11.23 -6.83 -3.33
N GLY A 109 -12.40 -7.44 -3.52
CA GLY A 109 -12.83 -8.00 -4.81
C GLY A 109 -13.32 -9.43 -4.70
N GLU A 110 -14.06 -9.87 -5.70
CA GLU A 110 -14.59 -11.23 -5.78
C GLU A 110 -13.64 -12.10 -6.61
N THR A 111 -13.23 -13.24 -6.05
CA THR A 111 -12.48 -14.27 -6.76
C THR A 111 -13.33 -15.54 -6.83
N GLN A 112 -13.44 -16.13 -8.02
CA GLN A 112 -13.98 -17.48 -8.17
C GLN A 112 -12.81 -18.48 -8.18
N ILE A 113 -12.96 -19.56 -7.43
CA ILE A 113 -12.00 -20.67 -7.34
C ILE A 113 -11.73 -21.22 -8.75
N GLY A 114 -10.44 -21.43 -9.09
CA GLY A 114 -10.03 -22.00 -10.38
C GLY A 114 -10.16 -21.06 -11.59
N SER A 115 -10.20 -19.74 -11.38
CA SER A 115 -10.42 -18.77 -12.45
C SER A 115 -9.49 -17.56 -12.40
N ARG A 116 -9.39 -16.89 -13.55
CA ARG A 116 -8.79 -15.57 -13.71
C ARG A 116 -9.69 -14.53 -13.04
N GLY A 117 -9.12 -13.69 -12.18
CA GLY A 117 -9.87 -12.69 -11.43
C GLY A 117 -9.13 -11.36 -11.34
N SER A 118 -9.82 -10.37 -10.75
CA SER A 118 -9.22 -9.07 -10.42
C SER A 118 -9.38 -8.79 -8.92
N LEU A 119 -8.31 -8.35 -8.28
CA LEU A 119 -8.28 -7.94 -6.88
C LEU A 119 -7.72 -6.53 -6.74
N LEU A 120 -8.28 -5.79 -5.81
CA LEU A 120 -7.72 -4.56 -5.31
C LEU A 120 -6.90 -4.86 -4.06
N LEU A 121 -5.60 -4.63 -4.12
CA LEU A 121 -4.68 -4.73 -3.00
C LEU A 121 -4.51 -3.34 -2.38
N HIS A 122 -4.75 -3.20 -1.08
CA HIS A 122 -4.50 -1.95 -0.34
C HIS A 122 -3.27 -2.12 0.54
N PHE A 123 -2.26 -1.26 0.38
CA PHE A 123 -0.99 -1.30 1.11
C PHE A 123 -0.92 -0.28 2.25
N GLY A 124 -1.98 0.49 2.48
CA GLY A 124 -2.01 1.55 3.49
C GLY A 124 -1.37 2.86 3.01
N GLN A 125 -1.04 3.73 3.97
CA GLN A 125 -0.56 5.08 3.71
C GLN A 125 0.97 5.16 3.74
N HIS A 126 1.58 5.54 2.63
CA HIS A 126 3.02 5.64 2.46
C HIS A 126 3.45 6.85 1.62
N GLN A 127 4.54 7.49 2.04
CA GLN A 127 5.14 8.62 1.33
C GLN A 127 5.67 8.25 -0.07
N PHE A 128 6.19 7.03 -0.22
CA PHE A 128 6.79 6.55 -1.47
C PHE A 128 5.75 5.80 -2.32
N PRO A 129 5.78 5.92 -3.66
CA PRO A 129 4.89 5.16 -4.53
C PRO A 129 5.29 3.69 -4.58
N LEU A 130 4.33 2.84 -4.97
CA LEU A 130 4.60 1.47 -5.39
C LEU A 130 5.30 1.48 -6.75
N VAL A 131 6.29 0.60 -6.91
CA VAL A 131 7.11 0.49 -8.13
C VAL A 131 7.29 -0.96 -8.57
N GLY A 132 6.76 -1.91 -7.82
CA GLY A 132 6.80 -3.32 -8.18
C GLY A 132 5.85 -4.16 -7.33
N LEU A 133 5.50 -5.32 -7.87
CA LEU A 133 4.86 -6.42 -7.15
C LEU A 133 5.73 -7.64 -7.27
N GLU A 134 5.84 -8.38 -6.17
CA GLU A 134 6.55 -9.64 -6.08
C GLU A 134 5.54 -10.72 -5.67
N THR A 135 5.54 -11.85 -6.36
CA THR A 135 4.85 -13.09 -5.97
C THR A 135 5.84 -14.24 -5.98
N ARG A 136 5.46 -15.40 -5.44
CA ARG A 136 6.30 -16.59 -5.45
C ARG A 136 5.47 -17.82 -5.78
N THR A 137 5.65 -18.31 -7.00
CA THR A 137 5.10 -19.58 -7.49
C THR A 137 6.13 -20.70 -7.41
N ASP A 138 5.65 -21.94 -7.27
CA ASP A 138 6.46 -23.17 -7.41
C ASP A 138 6.87 -23.43 -8.88
#